data_AF-A0A3S0FGZ2-F1
#
_entry.id   AF-A0A3S0FGZ2-F1
#
_cell.length_a   1.000
_cell.length_b   1.000
_cell.length_c   1.000
_cell.angle_alpha   90.00
_cell.angle_beta   90.00
_cell.angle_gamma   90.00
#
_symmetry.space_group_name_H-M   'P 1'
#
loop_
_entity.id
_entity.type
_entity.pdbx_description
1 polymer ?
#
loop_
_entity_poly.entity_id
_entity_poly.type
_entity_poly.pdbx_seq_one_letter_code
_entity_poly.pdbx_strand_id
1 'polypeptide(L)'
;MNADTSNVNTAHGLVSRSALEDLQASYDTRALLGGVDAVDNLARSLKSEGGVRDQLLQLHAMASTVVNGAGLGGPPEVSLPDAAADLIERLSEVREVIAKLTQLLAPLARLAAIDADS
;
A
#
# COMPACT_ATOMS: atom_id res chain seq x y z
N MET A 1 32.03 2.58 -33.08
CA MET A 1 30.87 1.94 -32.42
C MET A 1 31.02 2.17 -30.93
N ASN A 2 30.43 3.24 -30.40
CA ASN A 2 30.37 3.44 -28.95
C ASN A 2 29.17 2.63 -28.47
N ALA A 3 29.43 1.48 -27.86
CA ALA A 3 28.38 0.76 -27.15
C ALA A 3 27.89 1.69 -26.03
N ASP A 4 26.59 1.94 -25.98
CA ASP A 4 25.98 2.72 -24.92
C ASP A 4 26.15 1.96 -23.58
N THR A 5 27.24 2.24 -22.87
CA THR A 5 27.58 1.59 -21.60
C THR A 5 26.74 2.11 -20.43
N SER A 6 25.91 3.12 -20.67
CA SER A 6 25.02 3.69 -19.65
C SER A 6 23.94 2.69 -19.21
N ASN A 7 23.63 1.73 -20.08
CA ASN A 7 22.57 0.75 -19.87
C ASN A 7 23.11 -0.70 -19.87
N VAL A 8 22.35 -1.60 -19.25
CA VAL A 8 22.61 -3.05 -19.18
C VAL A 8 21.36 -3.78 -19.65
N ASN A 9 21.52 -4.68 -20.64
CA ASN A 9 20.44 -5.54 -21.08
C ASN A 9 20.33 -6.76 -20.15
N THR A 10 19.15 -6.98 -19.59
CA THR A 10 18.88 -8.10 -18.68
C THR A 10 17.72 -8.95 -19.22
N ALA A 11 17.49 -10.12 -18.61
CA ALA A 11 16.30 -10.92 -18.92
C ALA A 11 14.97 -10.20 -18.58
N HIS A 12 15.02 -9.09 -17.84
CA HIS A 12 13.87 -8.32 -17.39
C HIS A 12 13.81 -6.91 -18.00
N GLY A 13 14.53 -6.70 -19.12
CA GLY A 13 14.57 -5.43 -19.84
C GLY A 13 15.86 -4.65 -19.65
N LEU A 14 15.92 -3.48 -20.29
CA LEU A 14 17.06 -2.57 -20.25
C LEU A 14 17.01 -1.74 -18.96
N VAL A 15 18.14 -1.66 -18.25
CA VAL A 15 18.25 -0.90 -16.99
C VAL A 15 19.49 -0.01 -16.98
N SER A 16 19.45 1.10 -16.23
CA SER A 16 20.61 1.95 -15.99
C SER A 16 21.71 1.18 -15.25
N ARG A 17 22.94 1.24 -15.77
CA ARG A 17 24.11 0.56 -15.18
C ARG A 17 24.47 1.13 -13.81
N SER A 18 24.53 2.45 -13.69
CA SER A 18 24.91 3.09 -12.43
C SER A 18 23.88 2.84 -11.34
N ALA A 19 22.58 2.95 -11.66
CA ALA A 19 21.51 2.64 -10.72
C ALA A 19 21.54 1.17 -10.29
N LEU A 20 21.88 0.25 -11.22
CA LEU A 20 22.03 -1.17 -10.90
C LEU A 20 23.19 -1.42 -9.93
N GLU A 21 24.35 -0.80 -10.14
CA GLU A 21 25.52 -0.91 -9.26
C GLU A 21 25.20 -0.37 -7.86
N ASP A 22 24.53 0.78 -7.75
CA ASP A 22 24.10 1.36 -6.47
C ASP A 22 23.14 0.43 -5.71
N LEU A 23 22.16 -0.15 -6.42
CA LEU A 23 21.19 -1.07 -5.82
C LEU A 23 21.83 -2.39 -5.41
N GLN A 24 22.78 -2.92 -6.18
CA GLN A 24 23.49 -4.15 -5.82
C GLN A 24 24.26 -4.02 -4.50
N ALA A 25 24.74 -2.82 -4.18
CA ALA A 25 25.45 -2.56 -2.93
C ALA A 25 24.52 -2.35 -1.72
N SER A 26 23.25 -2.02 -1.92
CA SER A 26 22.39 -1.46 -0.86
C SER A 26 21.00 -2.06 -0.72
N TYR A 27 20.47 -2.71 -1.76
CA TYR A 27 19.10 -3.20 -1.80
C TYR A 27 18.99 -4.65 -1.36
N ASP A 28 18.26 -4.90 -0.26
CA ASP A 28 17.94 -6.26 0.17
C ASP A 28 16.68 -6.77 -0.51
N THR A 29 16.83 -7.70 -1.46
CA THR A 29 15.69 -8.32 -2.15
C THR A 29 14.83 -9.17 -1.23
N ARG A 30 15.32 -9.62 -0.06
CA ARG A 30 14.49 -10.34 0.93
C ARG A 30 13.44 -9.43 1.56
N ALA A 31 13.68 -8.12 1.60
CA ALA A 31 12.68 -7.18 2.09
C ALA A 31 11.38 -7.22 1.26
N LEU A 32 11.44 -7.60 -0.03
CA LEU A 32 10.25 -7.81 -0.86
C LEU A 32 9.38 -8.97 -0.34
N LEU A 33 9.99 -10.03 0.19
CA LEU A 33 9.25 -11.16 0.77
C LEU A 33 8.53 -10.72 2.06
N GLY A 34 9.20 -9.94 2.92
CA GLY A 34 8.53 -9.32 4.06
C GLY A 34 7.41 -8.35 3.65
N GLY A 35 7.53 -7.72 2.48
CA GLY A 35 6.46 -6.94 1.87
C GLY A 35 5.24 -7.77 1.48
N VAL A 36 5.44 -9.00 0.98
CA VAL A 36 4.34 -9.94 0.70
C VAL A 36 3.59 -10.29 1.98
N ASP A 37 4.32 -10.63 3.05
CA ASP A 37 3.70 -10.92 4.35
C ASP A 37 2.87 -9.73 4.88
N ALA A 38 3.37 -8.51 4.67
CA ALA A 38 2.64 -7.30 5.03
C ALA A 38 1.35 -7.14 4.23
N VAL A 39 1.35 -7.43 2.92
CA VAL A 39 0.13 -7.42 2.08
C VAL A 39 -0.86 -8.48 2.55
N ASP A 40 -0.40 -9.69 2.88
CA ASP A 40 -1.28 -10.76 3.37
C ASP A 40 -1.94 -10.39 4.71
N ASN A 41 -1.17 -9.75 5.59
CA ASN A 41 -1.69 -9.22 6.85
C ASN A 41 -2.73 -8.11 6.63
N LEU A 42 -2.48 -7.19 5.70
CA LEU A 42 -3.47 -6.18 5.29
C LEU A 42 -4.73 -6.83 4.73
N ALA A 43 -4.59 -7.78 3.80
CA ALA A 43 -5.72 -8.48 3.20
C ALA A 43 -6.58 -9.16 4.26
N ARG A 44 -5.95 -9.76 5.28
CA ARG A 44 -6.65 -10.33 6.44
C ARG A 44 -7.37 -9.26 7.25
N SER A 45 -6.70 -8.17 7.62
CA SER A 45 -7.29 -7.06 8.39
C SER A 45 -8.50 -6.42 7.69
N LEU A 46 -8.45 -6.35 6.35
CA LEU A 46 -9.53 -5.77 5.55
C LEU A 46 -10.75 -6.69 5.42
N LYS A 47 -10.53 -8.00 5.34
CA LYS A 47 -11.56 -9.00 4.96
C LYS A 47 -12.01 -9.94 6.08
N SER A 48 -11.29 -10.01 7.20
CA SER A 48 -11.69 -10.85 8.33
C SER A 48 -13.03 -10.38 8.88
N GLU A 49 -13.74 -11.27 9.57
CA GLU A 49 -14.91 -10.89 10.37
C GLU A 49 -14.54 -9.76 11.33
N GLY A 50 -15.35 -8.70 11.35
CA GLY A 50 -15.08 -7.49 12.13
C GLY A 50 -13.91 -6.65 11.60
N GLY A 51 -13.38 -6.96 10.43
CA GLY A 51 -12.37 -6.18 9.73
C GLY A 51 -12.93 -4.88 9.15
N VAL A 52 -12.05 -4.13 8.48
CA VAL A 52 -12.36 -2.79 7.94
C VAL A 52 -13.63 -2.77 7.07
N ARG A 53 -13.86 -3.82 6.28
CA ARG A 53 -15.07 -3.93 5.45
C ARG A 53 -16.35 -3.95 6.30
N ASP A 54 -16.38 -4.75 7.34
CA ASP A 54 -17.58 -4.90 8.17
C ASP A 54 -17.81 -3.64 9.02
N GLN A 55 -16.72 -3.02 9.50
CA GLN A 55 -16.76 -1.74 10.19
C GLN A 55 -17.31 -0.61 9.29
N LEU A 56 -16.91 -0.57 8.01
CA LEU A 56 -17.46 0.37 7.02
C LEU A 56 -18.96 0.15 6.78
N LEU A 57 -19.41 -1.11 6.71
CA LEU A 57 -20.83 -1.44 6.55
C LEU A 57 -21.64 -1.03 7.79
N GLN A 58 -21.10 -1.25 8.98
CA GLN A 58 -21.71 -0.78 10.23
C GLN A 58 -21.82 0.74 10.26
N LEU A 59 -20.73 1.45 9.94
CA LEU A 59 -20.73 2.91 9.86
C LEU A 59 -21.72 3.44 8.83
N HIS A 60 -21.85 2.77 7.68
CA HIS A 60 -22.86 3.13 6.68
C HIS A 60 -24.28 3.03 7.25
N ALA A 61 -24.61 1.94 7.94
CA ALA A 61 -25.91 1.78 8.57
C ALA A 61 -26.19 2.88 9.61
N MET A 62 -25.22 3.15 10.49
CA MET A 62 -25.31 4.21 11.50
C MET A 62 -25.47 5.60 10.87
N ALA A 63 -24.65 5.91 9.86
CA ALA A 63 -24.73 7.18 9.14
C ALA A 63 -26.06 7.30 8.39
N SER A 64 -26.61 6.23 7.81
CA SER A 64 -27.90 6.26 7.15
C SER A 64 -29.04 6.54 8.14
N THR A 65 -29.01 5.98 9.35
CA THR A 65 -29.97 6.30 10.41
C THR A 65 -29.87 7.77 10.84
N VAL A 66 -28.65 8.27 11.08
CA VAL A 66 -28.44 9.63 11.61
C VAL A 66 -28.66 10.71 10.53
N VAL A 67 -28.08 10.54 9.35
CA VAL A 67 -28.07 11.54 8.28
C VAL A 67 -29.34 11.49 7.45
N ASN A 68 -29.84 10.29 7.12
CA ASN A 68 -31.01 10.14 6.26
C ASN A 68 -32.32 9.96 7.04
N GLY A 69 -32.26 9.91 8.38
CA GLY A 69 -33.44 9.68 9.21
C GLY A 69 -34.08 8.31 9.02
N ALA A 70 -33.31 7.31 8.54
CA ALA A 70 -33.79 5.95 8.45
C ALA A 70 -34.19 5.44 9.85
N GLY A 71 -35.31 4.71 9.94
CA GLY A 71 -36.00 4.40 11.20
C GLY A 71 -35.09 3.95 12.34
N LEU A 72 -35.41 4.46 13.54
CA LEU A 72 -34.66 4.27 14.79
C LEU A 72 -34.54 2.78 15.13
N GLY A 73 -33.39 2.19 14.80
CA GLY A 73 -32.89 1.03 15.53
C GLY A 73 -32.55 1.43 16.96
N GLY A 74 -32.54 0.46 17.88
CA GLY A 74 -32.14 0.71 19.27
C GLY A 74 -30.77 1.38 19.38
N PRO A 75 -30.45 1.98 20.55
CA PRO A 75 -29.21 2.72 20.73
C PRO A 75 -28.01 1.83 20.36
N PRO A 76 -27.09 2.29 19.50
CA PRO A 76 -25.94 1.50 19.12
C PRO A 76 -24.99 1.31 20.32
N GLU A 77 -24.26 0.19 20.35
CA GLU A 77 -23.26 -0.09 21.39
C GLU A 77 -22.08 0.92 21.37
N VAL A 78 -21.82 1.51 20.20
CA VAL A 78 -20.78 2.51 19.96
C VAL A 78 -21.39 3.72 19.29
N SER A 79 -20.94 4.93 19.63
CA SER A 79 -21.41 6.15 18.98
C SER A 79 -20.89 6.26 17.54
N LEU A 80 -21.64 6.92 16.65
CA LEU A 80 -21.20 7.14 15.26
C LEU A 80 -19.84 7.84 15.17
N PRO A 81 -19.57 8.93 15.94
CA PRO A 81 -18.25 9.56 15.95
C PRO A 81 -17.12 8.63 16.40
N ASP A 82 -17.32 7.84 17.45
CA ASP A 82 -16.27 6.95 17.98
C ASP A 82 -15.95 5.84 16.98
N ALA A 83 -16.98 5.19 16.41
CA ALA A 83 -16.79 4.17 15.38
C ALA A 83 -16.06 4.72 14.15
N ALA A 84 -16.28 5.99 13.79
CA ALA A 84 -15.59 6.64 12.69
C ALA A 84 -14.13 6.93 13.02
N ALA A 85 -13.84 7.40 14.24
CA ALA A 85 -12.48 7.65 14.72
C ALA A 85 -11.65 6.35 14.74
N ASP A 86 -12.21 5.27 15.30
CA ASP A 86 -11.56 3.95 15.34
C ASP A 86 -11.22 3.42 13.94
N LEU A 87 -12.13 3.61 12.98
CA LEU A 87 -11.88 3.20 11.60
C LEU A 87 -10.82 4.07 10.92
N ILE A 88 -10.78 5.37 11.21
CA ILE A 88 -9.74 6.28 10.69
C ILE A 88 -8.36 5.84 11.19
N GLU A 89 -8.24 5.46 12.46
CA GLU A 89 -6.98 4.94 13.02
C GLU A 89 -6.53 3.66 12.29
N ARG A 90 -7.43 2.67 12.15
CA ARG A 90 -7.12 1.43 11.40
C ARG A 90 -6.72 1.71 9.96
N LEU A 91 -7.42 2.59 9.26
CA LEU A 91 -7.08 2.96 7.88
C LEU A 91 -5.74 3.70 7.80
N SER A 92 -5.35 4.42 8.85
CA SER A 92 -4.04 5.06 8.94
C SER A 92 -2.92 4.03 9.03
N GLU A 93 -3.10 2.96 9.80
CA GLU A 93 -2.16 1.83 9.83
C GLU A 93 -2.02 1.16 8.46
N VAL A 94 -3.14 0.94 7.76
CA VAL A 94 -3.11 0.41 6.39
C VAL A 94 -2.32 1.33 5.46
N ARG A 95 -2.54 2.64 5.55
CA ARG A 95 -1.83 3.65 4.76
C ARG A 95 -0.32 3.60 5.02
N GLU A 96 0.12 3.44 6.26
CA GLU A 96 1.53 3.33 6.60
C GLU A 96 2.19 2.11 5.98
N VAL A 97 1.52 0.95 6.00
CA VAL A 97 2.05 -0.27 5.38
C VAL A 97 2.19 -0.09 3.87
N ILE A 98 1.17 0.46 3.19
CA ILE A 98 1.24 0.74 1.75
C ILE A 98 2.35 1.75 1.42
N ALA A 99 2.53 2.77 2.25
CA ALA A 99 3.61 3.74 2.09
C ALA A 99 5.00 3.08 2.18
N LYS A 100 5.20 2.18 3.16
CA LYS A 100 6.45 1.41 3.31
C LYS A 100 6.72 0.50 2.11
N LEU A 101 5.68 -0.18 1.59
CA LEU A 101 5.80 -0.99 0.37
C LEU A 101 6.18 -0.14 -0.84
N THR A 102 5.59 1.03 -0.97
CA THR A 102 5.92 1.98 -2.05
C THR A 102 7.38 2.43 -1.95
N GLN A 103 7.84 2.76 -0.75
CA GLN A 103 9.25 3.10 -0.51
C GLN A 103 10.20 1.95 -0.80
N LEU A 104 9.81 0.71 -0.48
CA LEU A 104 10.57 -0.49 -0.79
C LEU A 104 10.69 -0.71 -2.30
N LEU A 105 9.67 -0.41 -3.08
CA LEU A 105 9.67 -0.60 -4.54
C LEU A 105 10.35 0.55 -5.30
N ALA A 106 10.38 1.76 -4.74
CA ALA A 106 10.90 2.95 -5.41
C ALA A 106 12.35 2.84 -5.93
N PRO A 107 13.32 2.23 -5.22
CA PRO A 107 14.65 1.99 -5.77
C PRO A 107 14.63 1.15 -7.04
N LEU A 108 13.79 0.12 -7.12
CA LEU A 108 13.70 -0.74 -8.30
C LEU A 108 13.14 0.03 -9.50
N ALA A 109 12.17 0.92 -9.29
CA ALA A 109 11.66 1.79 -10.34
C ALA A 109 12.73 2.74 -10.90
N ARG A 110 13.72 3.13 -10.08
CA ARG A 110 14.85 3.97 -10.50
C ARG A 110 15.89 3.25 -11.36
N LEU A 111 15.76 1.93 -11.56
CA LEU A 111 16.55 1.18 -12.54
C LEU A 111 16.20 1.52 -13.99
N ALA A 112 15.18 2.36 -14.24
CA ALA A 112 14.79 2.80 -15.58
C ALA A 112 16.02 3.14 -16.44
N ALA A 113 16.02 2.65 -17.67
CA ALA A 113 17.09 2.93 -18.62
C ALA A 113 17.23 4.44 -18.83
N ILE A 114 18.47 4.87 -19.03
CA ILE A 114 18.75 6.26 -19.39
C ILE A 114 18.47 6.38 -20.89
N ASP A 115 17.51 7.23 -21.26
CA ASP A 115 17.24 7.54 -22.66
C ASP A 115 18.46 8.21 -23.27
N ALA A 116 18.97 7.63 -24.35
CA ALA A 116 20.07 8.19 -25.13
C ALA A 116 19.54 9.25 -26.11
N ASP A 117 18.90 10.31 -25.62
CA ASP A 117 18.71 11.54 -26.41
C ASP A 117 18.37 12.75 -25.51
N SER A 118 19.36 13.63 -25.34
CA SER A 118 19.23 15.06 -25.03
C SER A 118 20.49 15.77 -25.53
#